data_AF-A0A1H8F7P3-F1
#
_entry.id   AF-A0A1H8F7P3-F1
#
_cell.length_a   1.000
_cell.length_b   1.000
_cell.length_c   1.000
_cell.angle_alpha   90.00
_cell.angle_beta   90.00
_cell.angle_gamma   90.00
#
_symmetry.space_group_name_H-M   'P 1'
#
loop_
_entity.id
_entity.type
_entity.pdbx_description
1 polymer ?
#
loop_
_entity_poly.entity_id
_entity_poly.type
_entity_poly.pdbx_seq_one_letter_code
_entity_poly.pdbx_strand_id
1 'polypeptide(L)'
;MIKQIFTLATLIFMPILAAAVYAASFLDEIPFYYDNFGIVLAICGLLYLITCPFFKKKRFKLFMYLLLIGAGLFLAGIIIFICFYGYAFTTPETEGGWYF
;
A
#
# COMPACT_ATOMS: atom_id res chain seq x y z
N MET A 1 -5.46 -12.56 24.94
CA MET A 1 -4.34 -11.85 24.28
C MET A 1 -4.00 -12.42 22.91
N ILE A 2 -3.73 -13.72 22.75
CA ILE A 2 -3.33 -14.35 21.47
C ILE A 2 -4.22 -13.96 20.27
N LYS A 3 -5.56 -14.00 20.43
CA LYS A 3 -6.51 -13.65 19.35
C LYS A 3 -6.36 -12.20 18.84
N GLN A 4 -6.00 -11.25 19.71
CA GLN A 4 -5.83 -9.85 19.33
C GLN A 4 -4.52 -9.62 18.57
N ILE A 5 -3.45 -10.30 19.00
CA ILE A 5 -2.15 -10.28 18.30
C ILE A 5 -2.32 -10.84 16.90
N PHE A 6 -3.07 -11.95 16.77
CA PHE A 6 -3.38 -12.53 15.46
C PHE A 6 -4.17 -11.55 14.58
N THR A 7 -5.23 -10.89 15.10
CA THR A 7 -5.97 -9.88 14.33
C THR A 7 -5.06 -8.73 13.86
N LEU A 8 -4.20 -8.21 14.73
CA LEU A 8 -3.26 -7.13 14.40
C LEU A 8 -2.26 -7.57 13.32
N ALA A 9 -1.65 -8.73 13.50
CA ALA A 9 -0.71 -9.30 12.54
C ALA A 9 -1.40 -9.48 11.18
N THR A 10 -2.59 -10.08 11.12
CA THR A 10 -3.30 -10.27 9.86
C THR A 10 -3.65 -8.94 9.19
N LEU A 11 -4.10 -7.94 9.95
CA LEU A 11 -4.41 -6.62 9.40
C LEU A 11 -3.20 -5.94 8.77
N ILE A 12 -1.99 -6.16 9.30
CA ILE A 12 -0.75 -5.54 8.80
C ILE A 12 -0.14 -6.38 7.67
N PHE A 13 0.03 -7.70 7.85
CA PHE A 13 0.77 -8.54 6.92
C PHE A 13 -0.02 -8.88 5.65
N MET A 14 -1.36 -8.97 5.69
CA MET A 14 -2.15 -9.21 4.49
C MET A 14 -1.99 -8.13 3.40
N PRO A 15 -2.13 -6.83 3.69
CA PRO A 15 -1.95 -5.80 2.67
C PRO A 15 -0.51 -5.69 2.19
N ILE A 16 0.48 -5.91 3.07
CA ILE A 16 1.90 -5.97 2.67
C ILE A 16 2.15 -7.14 1.73
N LEU A 17 1.60 -8.32 2.03
CA LEU A 17 1.72 -9.49 1.17
C LEU A 17 1.02 -9.28 -0.17
N ALA A 18 -0.18 -8.70 -0.17
CA ALA A 18 -0.91 -8.39 -1.40
C ALA A 18 -0.13 -7.40 -2.28
N ALA A 19 0.42 -6.34 -1.68
CA ALA A 19 1.28 -5.38 -2.38
C ALA A 19 2.56 -6.03 -2.92
N ALA A 20 3.21 -6.90 -2.13
CA ALA A 20 4.42 -7.60 -2.56
C ALA A 20 4.15 -8.58 -3.70
N VAL A 21 3.07 -9.36 -3.63
CA VAL A 21 2.69 -10.32 -4.69
C VAL A 21 2.33 -9.58 -5.97
N TYR A 22 1.58 -8.48 -5.87
CA TYR A 22 1.25 -7.66 -7.04
C TYR A 22 2.51 -7.04 -7.65
N ALA A 23 3.35 -6.39 -6.84
CA ALA A 23 4.58 -5.76 -7.32
C ALA A 23 5.54 -6.79 -7.95
N ALA A 24 5.67 -7.99 -7.36
CA ALA A 24 6.52 -9.06 -7.88
C ALA A 24 5.97 -9.75 -9.14
N SER A 25 4.68 -9.53 -9.47
CA SER A 25 4.09 -10.06 -10.70
C SER A 25 4.54 -9.31 -11.95
N PHE A 26 5.10 -8.11 -11.78
CA PHE A 26 5.74 -7.35 -12.83
C PHE A 26 7.25 -7.66 -12.82
N LEU A 27 7.80 -8.13 -13.94
CA LEU A 27 9.23 -8.36 -14.15
C LEU A 27 9.97 -7.05 -14.44
N ASP A 28 9.54 -5.96 -13.81
CA ASP A 28 10.04 -4.62 -14.09
C ASP A 28 11.23 -4.26 -13.21
N GLU A 29 11.98 -3.24 -13.61
CA GLU A 29 13.13 -2.77 -12.87
C GLU A 29 12.74 -2.38 -11.43
N ILE A 30 13.73 -2.46 -10.54
CA ILE A 30 13.62 -2.14 -9.11
C ILE A 30 12.76 -0.87 -8.82
N PRO A 31 12.89 0.27 -9.53
CA PRO A 31 12.02 1.44 -9.27
C PRO A 31 10.53 1.21 -9.58
N PHE A 32 10.19 0.52 -10.66
CA PHE A 32 8.80 0.19 -11.03
C PHE A 32 8.16 -0.80 -10.05
N TYR A 33 8.96 -1.72 -9.50
CA TYR A 33 8.51 -2.60 -8.42
C TYR A 33 8.02 -1.80 -7.20
N TYR A 34 8.80 -0.83 -6.73
CA TYR A 34 8.44 -0.03 -5.55
C TYR A 34 7.28 0.93 -5.82
N ASP A 35 7.14 1.43 -7.05
CA ASP A 35 6.00 2.25 -7.45
C ASP A 35 4.69 1.46 -7.35
N ASN A 36 4.63 0.31 -8.00
CA ASN A 36 3.47 -0.60 -7.95
C ASN A 36 3.18 -1.11 -6.52
N PHE A 37 4.23 -1.41 -5.75
CA PHE A 37 4.10 -1.77 -4.34
C PHE A 37 3.44 -0.64 -3.54
N GLY A 38 3.92 0.60 -3.71
CA GLY A 38 3.37 1.79 -3.05
C GLY A 38 1.90 2.03 -3.39
N ILE A 39 1.53 1.92 -4.67
CA ILE A 39 0.15 2.09 -5.14
C ILE A 39 -0.77 1.06 -4.48
N VAL A 40 -0.44 -0.23 -4.54
CA VAL A 40 -1.29 -1.27 -3.98
C VAL A 40 -1.40 -1.16 -2.47
N LEU A 41 -0.30 -0.82 -1.79
CA LEU A 41 -0.31 -0.59 -0.35
C LEU A 41 -1.23 0.57 0.03
N ALA A 42 -1.22 1.66 -0.76
CA ALA A 42 -2.11 2.80 -0.57
C ALA A 42 -3.58 2.40 -0.80
N ILE A 43 -3.89 1.64 -1.85
CA ILE A 43 -5.24 1.14 -2.12
C ILE A 43 -5.74 0.28 -0.95
N CYS A 44 -4.92 -0.63 -0.43
CA CYS A 44 -5.28 -1.44 0.74
C CYS A 44 -5.55 -0.57 1.98
N GLY A 45 -4.70 0.42 2.25
CA GLY A 45 -4.92 1.38 3.33
C GLY A 45 -6.24 2.14 3.19
N LEU A 46 -6.55 2.59 1.96
CA LEU A 46 -7.81 3.26 1.65
C LEU A 46 -9.03 2.36 1.88
N LEU A 47 -8.98 1.09 1.48
CA LEU A 47 -10.07 0.13 1.74
C LEU A 47 -10.32 -0.06 3.24
N TYR A 48 -9.27 -0.08 4.06
CA TYR A 48 -9.41 -0.13 5.52
C TYR A 48 -10.07 1.14 6.07
N LEU A 49 -9.71 2.31 5.56
CA LEU A 49 -10.33 3.58 5.95
C LEU A 49 -11.81 3.66 5.54
N ILE A 50 -12.15 3.20 4.33
CA ILE A 50 -13.55 3.16 3.84
C ILE A 50 -14.39 2.18 4.66
N THR A 51 -13.80 1.08 5.13
CA THR A 51 -14.53 0.08 5.93
C THR A 51 -14.64 0.45 7.42
N CYS A 52 -13.85 1.42 7.91
CA CYS A 52 -13.89 1.89 9.31
C CYS A 52 -15.29 2.29 9.82
N PRO A 53 -16.09 3.11 9.09
CA PRO A 53 -17.38 3.61 9.59
C PRO A 53 -18.35 2.48 9.97
N PHE A 54 -18.28 1.32 9.30
CA PHE A 54 -19.14 0.17 9.56
C PHE A 54 -18.93 -0.45 10.94
N PHE A 55 -17.73 -0.28 11.54
CA PHE A 55 -17.38 -0.86 12.83
C PHE A 55 -17.50 0.10 14.01
N LYS A 56 -17.69 1.40 13.76
CA LYS A 56 -17.72 2.47 14.78
C LYS A 56 -18.70 2.18 15.93
N LYS A 57 -19.90 1.67 15.63
CA LYS A 57 -20.96 1.45 16.63
C LYS A 57 -20.93 0.09 17.31
N LYS A 58 -20.40 -0.95 16.63
CA LYS A 58 -20.47 -2.35 17.11
C LYS A 58 -19.16 -2.87 17.70
N ARG A 59 -18.01 -2.40 17.18
CA ARG A 59 -16.68 -2.92 17.55
C ARG A 59 -15.64 -1.80 17.56
N PHE A 60 -15.71 -0.92 18.55
CA PHE A 60 -14.84 0.26 18.66
C PHE A 60 -13.33 -0.07 18.63
N LYS A 61 -12.90 -1.17 19.26
CA LYS A 61 -11.49 -1.60 19.21
C LYS A 61 -11.03 -1.95 17.77
N LEU A 62 -11.87 -2.65 17.01
CA LEU A 62 -11.58 -3.00 15.62
C LEU A 62 -11.59 -1.76 14.72
N PHE A 63 -12.51 -0.82 14.97
CA PHE A 63 -12.51 0.49 14.33
C PHE A 63 -11.17 1.23 14.55
N MET A 64 -10.68 1.30 15.79
CA MET A 64 -9.39 1.94 16.08
C MET A 64 -8.21 1.26 15.37
N TYR A 65 -8.21 -0.09 15.29
CA TYR A 65 -7.17 -0.81 14.56
C TYR A 65 -7.22 -0.55 13.06
N LEU A 66 -8.40 -0.64 12.44
CA LEU A 66 -8.57 -0.35 11.01
C LEU A 66 -8.20 1.10 10.68
N LEU A 67 -8.53 2.04 11.55
CA LEU A 67 -8.23 3.45 11.35
C LEU A 67 -6.72 3.72 11.41
N LEU A 68 -6.05 3.25 12.46
CA LEU A 68 -4.61 3.47 12.65
C LEU A 68 -3.79 2.72 11.60
N ILE A 69 -4.10 1.44 11.38
CA ILE A 69 -3.37 0.61 10.41
C ILE A 69 -3.67 1.09 8.99
N GLY A 70 -4.93 1.38 8.66
CA GLY A 70 -5.33 1.89 7.34
C GLY A 70 -4.67 3.22 7.01
N ALA A 71 -4.66 4.17 7.95
CA ALA A 71 -3.97 5.45 7.77
C ALA A 71 -2.45 5.27 7.63
N GLY A 72 -1.84 4.40 8.44
CA GLY A 72 -0.41 4.09 8.35
C GLY A 72 -0.03 3.47 7.01
N LEU A 73 -0.78 2.49 6.53
CA LEU A 73 -0.56 1.85 5.22
C LEU A 73 -0.78 2.83 4.06
N PHE A 74 -1.81 3.67 4.15
CA PHE A 74 -2.09 4.68 3.13
C PHE A 74 -0.94 5.69 3.01
N LEU A 75 -0.49 6.24 4.14
CA LEU A 75 0.65 7.16 4.17
C LEU A 75 1.95 6.49 3.73
N ALA A 76 2.22 5.25 4.19
CA ALA A 76 3.39 4.50 3.77
C ALA A 76 3.39 4.25 2.25
N GLY A 77 2.25 3.87 1.69
CA GLY A 77 2.08 3.67 0.24
C GLY A 77 2.33 4.96 -0.55
N ILE A 78 1.78 6.09 -0.10
CA ILE A 78 2.04 7.41 -0.72
C ILE A 78 3.52 7.80 -0.62
N ILE A 79 4.16 7.61 0.53
CA ILE A 79 5.59 7.95 0.72
C ILE A 79 6.45 7.11 -0.23
N ILE A 80 6.20 5.79 -0.29
CA ILE A 80 6.92 4.89 -1.20
C ILE A 80 6.69 5.33 -2.64
N PHE A 81 5.44 5.57 -3.03
CA PHE A 81 5.09 6.09 -4.35
C PHE A 81 5.90 7.35 -4.66
N ILE A 82 5.84 8.40 -3.84
CA ILE A 82 6.57 9.66 -4.07
C ILE A 82 8.09 9.44 -4.18
N CYS A 83 8.68 8.59 -3.33
CA CYS A 83 10.11 8.32 -3.34
C CYS A 83 10.60 7.64 -4.63
N PHE A 84 9.75 6.84 -5.28
CA PHE A 84 10.12 6.07 -6.47
C PHE A 84 9.44 6.56 -7.77
N TYR A 85 8.42 7.41 -7.67
CA TYR A 85 7.70 8.00 -8.81
C TYR A 85 8.65 8.81 -9.71
N GLY A 86 9.56 9.59 -9.12
CA GLY A 86 10.55 10.37 -9.89
C GLY A 86 11.56 9.51 -10.64
N TYR A 87 11.85 8.29 -10.18
CA TYR A 87 12.78 7.37 -10.85
C TYR A 87 12.19 6.75 -12.12
N ALA A 88 10.87 6.54 -12.20
CA ALA A 88 10.20 6.04 -13.40
C ALA A 88 10.21 7.05 -14.57
N PHE A 89 10.38 8.35 -14.28
CA PHE A 89 10.42 9.42 -15.29
C PHE A 89 11.83 9.90 -15.65
N THR A 90 12.86 9.57 -14.85
CA THR A 90 14.24 10.10 -14.99
C THR A 90 15.25 9.13 -15.59
N THR A 91 14.82 7.94 -16.02
CA THR A 91 15.65 7.09 -16.89
C THR A 91 15.89 7.80 -18.22
N PRO A 92 17.14 8.01 -18.67
CA PRO A 92 17.48 8.75 -19.89
C PRO A 92 16.97 8.12 -21.21
N GLU A 93 16.14 7.08 -21.16
CA GLU A 93 15.42 6.56 -22.32
C GLU A 93 14.25 7.45 -22.75
N THR A 94 13.69 8.29 -21.86
CA THR A 94 12.61 9.24 -22.21
C THR A 94 13.11 10.54 -22.85
N GLU A 95 14.42 10.78 -22.89
CA GLU A 95 15.00 11.90 -23.66
C GLU A 95 15.27 11.55 -25.14
N GLY A 96 15.03 10.30 -25.56
CA GLY A 96 15.28 9.82 -26.93
C GLY A 96 14.06 9.30 -27.71
N GLY A 97 12.84 9.46 -27.21
CA GLY A 97 11.65 8.76 -27.71
C GLY A 97 10.58 9.64 -28.36
N TRP A 98 10.93 10.72 -29.06
CA TRP A 98 10.00 11.38 -29.98
C TRP A 98 10.06 10.72 -31.35
N TYR A 99 9.33 9.63 -31.57
CA TYR A 99 8.87 9.29 -32.92
C TYR A 99 7.46 8.71 -32.85
N PHE A 100 6.51 9.58 -33.21
CA PHE A 100 5.31 9.21 -33.95
C PHE A 100 5.66 8.41 -35.22
#